data_AF-A0A842SYY2-F1
#
_entry.id   AF-A0A842SYY2-F1
#
_cell.length_a   1.000
_cell.length_b   1.000
_cell.length_c   1.000
_cell.angle_alpha   90.00
_cell.angle_beta   90.00
_cell.angle_gamma   90.00
#
_symmetry.space_group_name_H-M   'P 1'
#
loop_
_entity.id
_entity.type
_entity.pdbx_description
1 polymer ?
#
loop_
_entity_poly.entity_id
_entity_poly.type
_entity_poly.pdbx_seq_one_letter_code
_entity_poly.pdbx_strand_id
1 'polypeptide(L)'
;MNRKTHLNIFIFILSLLIFSFIGLSSLSLQNQVHYKNNQDISISQELANKTVNCQFPDLIWIEAQIEISITSNESGQVNILLNDNYANAYFNIVNETKTLTGNNQTDTFLLKTQPKIQTLPGVYEFTLTIAGLFDYTQTYESILGMGYILMFILIAAFGIPLIVIIFKKRKTSETVEYLTPSEPTSYENAEGLPAGKIKCPKCGSQIPEGLTFCPECGERIPEFLRYNASS
;
A
#
# COMPACT_ATOMS: atom_id res chain seq x y z
N MET A 1 18.23 30.41 0.77
CA MET A 1 18.12 29.10 1.47
C MET A 1 19.53 28.52 1.60
N ASN A 2 19.97 28.18 2.81
CA ASN A 2 21.39 28.18 3.20
C ASN A 2 22.09 26.81 2.93
N ARG A 3 23.32 26.80 2.41
CA ARG A 3 24.10 25.58 2.04
C ARG A 3 24.19 24.55 3.17
N LYS A 4 24.10 24.98 4.43
CA LYS A 4 24.08 24.12 5.62
C LYS A 4 22.83 23.22 5.70
N THR A 5 21.66 23.66 5.23
CA THR A 5 20.44 22.84 5.28
C THR A 5 20.48 21.69 4.28
N HIS A 6 21.09 21.91 3.10
CA HIS A 6 21.27 20.85 2.11
C HIS A 6 22.26 19.77 2.56
N LEU A 7 23.33 20.17 3.27
CA LEU A 7 24.30 19.23 3.82
C LEU A 7 23.69 18.34 4.91
N ASN A 8 22.86 18.92 5.79
CA ASN A 8 22.21 18.17 6.86
C ASN A 8 21.18 17.17 6.32
N ILE A 9 20.42 17.55 5.28
CA ILE A 9 19.46 16.64 4.62
C ILE A 9 20.21 15.49 3.92
N PHE A 10 21.32 15.77 3.27
CA PHE A 10 22.12 14.74 2.59
C PHE A 10 22.71 13.73 3.58
N ILE A 11 23.25 14.21 4.72
CA ILE A 11 23.80 13.34 5.78
C ILE A 11 22.71 12.46 6.39
N PHE A 12 21.50 12.99 6.59
CA PHE A 12 20.38 12.22 7.12
C PHE A 12 19.91 11.11 6.17
N ILE A 13 19.83 11.41 4.87
CA ILE A 13 19.50 10.42 3.83
C ILE A 13 20.59 9.35 3.72
N LEU A 14 21.86 9.74 3.79
CA LEU A 14 22.98 8.80 3.76
C LEU A 14 22.99 7.88 4.99
N SER A 15 22.64 8.41 6.17
CA SER A 15 22.49 7.61 7.39
C SER A 15 21.37 6.58 7.30
N LEU A 16 20.23 6.95 6.73
CA LEU A 16 19.11 6.02 6.48
C LEU A 16 19.49 4.91 5.48
N LEU A 17 20.24 5.25 4.43
CA LEU A 17 20.73 4.26 3.46
C LEU A 17 21.74 3.29 4.07
N ILE A 18 22.62 3.77 4.97
CA ILE A 18 23.59 2.93 5.68
C ILE A 18 22.86 1.98 6.66
N PHE A 19 21.84 2.45 7.40
CA PHE A 19 21.03 1.58 8.26
C PHE A 19 20.26 0.52 7.47
N SER A 20 19.77 0.84 6.27
CA SER A 20 19.16 -0.14 5.37
C SER A 20 20.16 -1.17 4.84
N PHE A 21 21.42 -0.79 4.63
CA PHE A 21 22.48 -1.71 4.19
C PHE A 21 22.98 -2.63 5.31
N ILE A 22 23.04 -2.14 6.56
CA ILE A 22 23.41 -2.94 7.73
C ILE A 22 22.31 -3.96 8.08
N GLY A 23 21.04 -3.65 7.81
CA GLY A 23 19.94 -4.62 7.92
C GLY A 23 19.99 -5.73 6.86
N LEU A 24 20.66 -5.49 5.72
CA LEU A 24 20.88 -6.51 4.68
C LEU A 24 22.06 -7.43 5.00
N SER A 25 23.07 -6.98 5.74
CA SER A 25 24.27 -7.78 6.05
C SER A 25 24.10 -8.71 7.26
N SER A 26 23.05 -8.57 8.07
CA SER A 26 22.72 -9.54 9.13
C SER A 26 21.95 -10.77 8.63
N LEU A 27 21.55 -10.81 7.36
CA LEU A 27 20.93 -12.00 6.74
C LEU A 27 21.97 -12.93 6.10
N SER A 28 23.06 -13.20 6.82
CA SER A 28 24.04 -14.21 6.42
C SER A 28 24.27 -15.19 7.57
N LEU A 29 23.32 -16.09 7.80
CA LEU A 29 23.64 -17.46 8.21
C LEU A 29 22.41 -18.37 8.06
N GLN A 30 22.61 -19.44 7.30
CA GLN A 30 22.11 -20.78 7.59
C GLN A 30 20.62 -21.07 7.39
N ASN A 31 20.25 -21.34 6.14
CA ASN A 31 19.95 -22.74 5.80
C ASN A 31 20.04 -22.94 4.28
N GLN A 32 20.71 -24.02 3.89
CA GLN A 32 20.65 -24.54 2.53
C GLN A 32 19.22 -25.03 2.26
N VAL A 33 18.32 -24.12 1.89
CA VAL A 33 17.11 -24.53 1.18
C VAL A 33 17.59 -24.88 -0.21
N HIS A 34 17.63 -26.18 -0.50
CA HIS A 34 17.78 -26.70 -1.84
C HIS A 34 16.78 -25.99 -2.75
N TYR A 35 17.23 -24.99 -3.49
CA TYR A 35 16.45 -24.34 -4.54
C TYR A 35 16.34 -25.37 -5.67
N LYS A 36 15.35 -26.25 -5.58
CA LYS A 36 15.02 -27.22 -6.62
C LYS A 36 14.49 -26.40 -7.78
N ASN A 37 15.30 -26.32 -8.82
CA ASN A 37 14.97 -25.76 -10.12
C ASN A 37 13.55 -26.17 -10.54
N ASN A 38 12.67 -25.19 -10.70
CA ASN A 38 11.60 -25.11 -11.70
C ASN A 38 11.11 -26.48 -12.21
N GLN A 39 10.40 -27.23 -11.36
CA GLN A 39 9.72 -28.47 -11.76
C GLN A 39 8.46 -28.60 -10.92
N ASP A 40 7.31 -28.47 -11.58
CA ASP A 40 6.03 -28.92 -11.06
C ASP A 40 6.22 -30.31 -10.43
N ILE A 41 5.88 -30.43 -9.15
CA ILE A 41 6.06 -31.68 -8.40
C ILE A 41 5.00 -32.68 -8.88
N SER A 42 5.35 -33.41 -9.93
CA SER A 42 4.54 -34.50 -10.48
C SER A 42 4.83 -35.78 -9.70
N ILE A 43 4.10 -36.00 -8.60
CA ILE A 43 4.13 -37.25 -7.84
C ILE A 43 2.92 -38.09 -8.24
N SER A 44 3.10 -38.98 -9.20
CA SER A 44 2.14 -40.05 -9.46
C SER A 44 2.31 -41.13 -8.37
N GLN A 45 1.40 -41.18 -7.40
CA GLN A 45 1.17 -42.43 -6.69
C GLN A 45 0.20 -43.25 -7.54
N GLU A 46 0.63 -44.41 -8.04
CA GLU A 46 -0.29 -45.42 -8.55
C GLU A 46 -1.09 -45.97 -7.35
N LEU A 47 -2.15 -45.26 -6.99
CA LEU A 47 -3.19 -45.85 -6.16
C LEU A 47 -4.13 -46.55 -7.13
N ALA A 48 -3.90 -47.85 -7.35
CA ALA A 48 -4.69 -48.74 -8.22
C ALA A 48 -5.51 -48.01 -9.31
N ASN A 49 -4.88 -47.64 -10.43
CA ASN A 49 -5.47 -46.98 -11.61
C ASN A 49 -5.84 -45.48 -11.46
N LYS A 50 -5.21 -44.75 -10.54
CA LYS A 50 -5.40 -43.30 -10.40
C LYS A 50 -4.05 -42.57 -10.40
N THR A 51 -4.03 -41.37 -10.97
CA THR A 51 -2.86 -40.47 -10.97
C THR A 51 -3.28 -39.09 -10.50
N VAL A 52 -2.54 -38.53 -9.55
CA VAL A 52 -2.74 -37.16 -9.05
C VAL A 52 -1.50 -36.35 -9.34
N ASN A 53 -1.66 -35.21 -10.01
CA ASN A 53 -0.59 -34.24 -10.24
C ASN A 53 -1.01 -32.90 -9.64
N CYS A 54 -0.14 -32.29 -8.85
CA CYS A 54 -0.43 -31.03 -8.16
C CYS A 54 0.67 -30.02 -8.45
N GLN A 55 0.28 -28.83 -8.90
CA GLN A 55 1.16 -27.70 -9.10
C GLN A 55 0.82 -26.63 -8.07
N PHE A 56 1.71 -26.48 -7.08
CA PHE A 56 1.60 -25.47 -6.02
C PHE A 56 2.68 -24.40 -6.23
N PRO A 57 2.37 -23.10 -6.09
CA PRO A 57 3.34 -22.03 -6.26
C PRO A 57 4.30 -21.90 -5.08
N ASP A 58 5.60 -21.84 -5.36
CA ASP A 58 6.64 -21.60 -4.34
C ASP A 58 6.51 -20.22 -3.67
N LEU A 59 5.88 -19.25 -4.35
CA LEU A 59 5.75 -17.87 -3.91
C LEU A 59 4.32 -17.35 -4.09
N ILE A 60 3.71 -16.94 -2.98
CA ILE A 60 2.37 -16.37 -2.92
C ILE A 60 2.49 -14.85 -2.72
N TRP A 61 1.88 -14.04 -3.58
CA TRP A 61 1.88 -12.57 -3.46
C TRP A 61 0.59 -12.00 -2.90
N ILE A 62 -0.55 -12.51 -3.38
CA ILE A 62 -1.90 -12.01 -3.06
C ILE A 62 -2.84 -13.19 -2.82
N GLU A 63 -2.79 -14.18 -3.71
CA GLU A 63 -3.63 -15.37 -3.69
C GLU A 63 -2.75 -16.57 -4.06
N ALA A 64 -2.89 -17.67 -3.33
CA ALA A 64 -2.30 -18.94 -3.68
C ALA A 64 -3.26 -19.68 -4.62
N GLN A 65 -2.77 -20.11 -5.77
CA GLN A 65 -3.53 -20.85 -6.76
C GLN A 65 -2.88 -22.21 -6.96
N ILE A 66 -3.63 -23.28 -6.77
CA ILE A 66 -3.14 -24.66 -6.90
C ILE A 66 -3.89 -25.31 -8.03
N GLU A 67 -3.16 -25.83 -9.00
CA GLU A 67 -3.73 -26.66 -10.06
C GLU A 67 -3.58 -28.12 -9.69
N ILE A 68 -4.70 -28.85 -9.66
CA ILE A 68 -4.74 -30.27 -9.35
C ILE A 68 -5.33 -30.98 -10.56
N SER A 69 -4.57 -31.90 -11.14
CA SER A 69 -5.01 -32.76 -12.23
C SER A 69 -5.12 -34.20 -11.72
N ILE A 70 -6.33 -34.76 -11.81
CA ILE A 70 -6.64 -36.12 -11.33
C ILE A 70 -7.07 -36.95 -12.54
N THR A 71 -6.37 -38.04 -12.81
CA THR A 71 -6.78 -39.03 -13.80
C THR A 71 -7.35 -40.24 -13.07
N SER A 72 -8.58 -40.64 -13.40
CA SER A 72 -9.19 -41.85 -12.82
C SER A 72 -9.93 -42.69 -13.85
N ASN A 73 -9.86 -44.00 -13.69
CA ASN A 73 -10.69 -44.96 -14.41
C ASN A 73 -12.13 -45.02 -13.89
N GLU A 74 -12.37 -44.58 -12.65
CA GLU A 74 -13.66 -44.66 -11.97
C GLU A 74 -14.29 -43.27 -11.86
N SER A 75 -15.61 -43.19 -12.05
CA SER A 75 -16.37 -42.00 -11.71
C SER A 75 -16.73 -42.01 -10.23
N GLY A 76 -16.65 -40.84 -9.60
CA GLY A 76 -16.94 -40.70 -8.17
C GLY A 76 -16.75 -39.29 -7.69
N GLN A 77 -17.02 -39.06 -6.41
CA GLN A 77 -16.78 -37.77 -5.76
C GLN A 77 -15.51 -37.83 -4.92
N VAL A 78 -14.72 -36.79 -5.01
CA VAL A 78 -13.58 -36.54 -4.14
C VAL A 78 -13.81 -35.23 -3.40
N ASN A 79 -13.55 -35.22 -2.10
CA ASN A 79 -13.50 -34.01 -1.32
C ASN A 79 -12.06 -33.53 -1.21
N ILE A 80 -11.79 -32.31 -1.66
CA ILE A 80 -10.47 -31.71 -1.67
C ILE A 80 -10.41 -30.63 -0.59
N LEU A 81 -9.57 -30.87 0.41
CA LEU A 81 -9.32 -29.98 1.53
C LEU A 81 -7.91 -29.42 1.42
N LEU A 82 -7.78 -28.10 1.45
CA LEU A 82 -6.51 -27.39 1.57
C LEU A 82 -6.54 -26.52 2.83
N ASN A 83 -5.52 -26.68 3.68
CA ASN A 83 -5.33 -25.84 4.85
C ASN A 83 -3.85 -25.54 5.11
N ASP A 84 -3.60 -24.51 5.93
CA ASP A 84 -2.28 -24.30 6.52
C ASP A 84 -2.10 -25.23 7.73
N ASN A 85 -0.87 -25.71 7.94
CA ASN A 85 -0.52 -26.63 9.04
C ASN A 85 -0.51 -25.94 10.42
N TYR A 86 -0.93 -24.68 10.51
CA TYR A 86 -0.94 -23.88 11.72
C TYR A 86 -2.37 -23.68 12.25
N ALA A 87 -3.15 -24.77 12.24
CA ALA A 87 -4.55 -24.76 12.67
C ALA A 87 -5.42 -23.74 11.92
N ASN A 88 -5.12 -23.50 10.63
CA ASN A 88 -5.82 -22.53 9.78
C ASN A 88 -5.64 -21.08 10.27
N ALA A 89 -4.53 -20.76 10.93
CA ALA A 89 -4.31 -19.43 11.49
C ALA A 89 -4.06 -18.37 10.41
N TYR A 90 -3.53 -18.77 9.25
CA TYR A 90 -2.91 -17.84 8.30
C TYR A 90 -3.62 -17.76 6.95
N PHE A 91 -4.26 -18.83 6.50
CA PHE A 91 -4.93 -18.87 5.20
C PHE A 91 -6.38 -19.30 5.34
N ASN A 92 -7.20 -18.94 4.34
CA ASN A 92 -8.56 -19.43 4.26
C ASN A 92 -8.57 -20.90 3.88
N ILE A 93 -9.44 -21.68 4.53
CA ILE A 93 -9.58 -23.11 4.24
C ILE A 93 -10.31 -23.25 2.90
N VAL A 94 -9.81 -24.14 2.03
CA VAL A 94 -10.54 -24.58 0.84
C VAL A 94 -11.07 -25.97 1.13
N ASN A 95 -12.37 -26.17 0.94
CA ASN A 95 -13.03 -27.47 1.14
C ASN A 95 -14.05 -27.64 0.02
N GLU A 96 -13.65 -28.31 -1.06
CA GLU A 96 -14.44 -28.42 -2.28
C GLU A 96 -14.63 -29.89 -2.66
N THR A 97 -15.89 -30.29 -2.84
CA THR A 97 -16.21 -31.60 -3.43
C THR A 97 -16.23 -31.49 -4.95
N LYS A 98 -15.46 -32.34 -5.63
CA LYS A 98 -15.37 -32.45 -7.09
C LYS A 98 -15.83 -33.82 -7.53
N THR A 99 -16.48 -33.87 -8.68
CA THR A 99 -16.89 -35.12 -9.32
C THR A 99 -15.88 -35.44 -10.41
N LEU A 100 -15.35 -36.66 -10.38
CA LEU A 100 -14.47 -37.19 -11.40
C LEU A 100 -15.26 -37.91 -12.48
N THR A 101 -14.89 -37.65 -13.73
CA THR A 101 -15.36 -38.40 -14.89
C THR A 101 -14.42 -39.58 -15.06
N GLY A 102 -14.93 -40.80 -14.86
CA GLY A 102 -14.15 -42.02 -15.03
C GLY A 102 -13.68 -42.22 -16.47
N ASN A 103 -13.20 -43.42 -16.81
CA ASN A 103 -12.69 -43.80 -18.13
C ASN A 103 -11.31 -43.21 -18.49
N ASN A 104 -10.41 -43.03 -17.51
CA ASN A 104 -9.05 -42.52 -17.70
C ASN A 104 -9.02 -41.10 -18.29
N GLN A 105 -10.07 -40.31 -18.04
CA GLN A 105 -10.08 -38.88 -18.31
C GLN A 105 -9.34 -38.15 -17.19
N THR A 106 -8.61 -37.09 -17.54
CA THR A 106 -7.95 -36.21 -16.58
C THR A 106 -8.86 -35.03 -16.30
N ASP A 107 -9.32 -34.92 -15.06
CA ASP A 107 -10.07 -33.77 -14.57
C ASP A 107 -9.10 -32.80 -13.86
N THR A 108 -9.10 -31.54 -14.32
CA THR A 108 -8.26 -30.48 -13.75
C THR A 108 -9.09 -29.49 -12.94
N PHE A 109 -8.64 -29.18 -11.73
CA PHE A 109 -9.29 -28.29 -10.78
C PHE A 109 -8.33 -27.18 -10.36
N LEU A 110 -8.82 -25.95 -10.34
CA LEU A 110 -8.08 -24.79 -9.83
C LEU A 110 -8.63 -24.42 -8.45
N LEU A 111 -7.82 -24.63 -7.41
CA LEU A 111 -8.12 -24.21 -6.05
C LEU A 111 -7.47 -22.86 -5.76
N LYS A 112 -8.15 -22.04 -4.97
CA LYS A 112 -7.67 -20.70 -4.61
C LYS A 112 -7.81 -20.47 -3.12
N THR A 113 -6.75 -20.00 -2.47
CA THR A 113 -6.80 -19.52 -1.08
C THR A 113 -6.08 -18.19 -0.94
N GLN A 114 -6.51 -17.39 0.04
CA GLN A 114 -5.97 -16.08 0.32
C GLN A 114 -5.43 -16.03 1.75
N PRO A 115 -4.32 -15.30 1.98
CA PRO A 115 -3.84 -15.03 3.32
C PRO A 115 -4.87 -14.19 4.08
N LYS A 116 -4.99 -14.44 5.38
CA LYS A 116 -5.76 -13.59 6.28
C LYS A 116 -5.01 -12.27 6.49
N ILE A 117 -5.73 -11.23 6.88
CA ILE A 117 -5.19 -9.86 7.04
C ILE A 117 -4.02 -9.80 8.04
N GLN A 118 -3.96 -10.73 9.00
CA GLN A 118 -2.93 -10.78 10.04
C GLN A 118 -1.70 -11.61 9.66
N THR A 119 -1.72 -12.24 8.48
CA THR A 119 -0.65 -13.11 8.03
C THR A 119 0.55 -12.26 7.61
N LEU A 120 1.68 -12.48 8.30
CA LEU A 120 2.93 -11.78 8.02
C LEU A 120 3.70 -12.46 6.88
N PRO A 121 4.60 -11.77 6.18
CA PRO A 121 5.48 -12.42 5.23
C PRO A 121 6.35 -13.51 5.91
N GLY A 122 6.46 -14.67 5.29
CA GLY A 122 7.14 -15.83 5.89
C GLY A 122 6.99 -17.10 5.08
N VAL A 123 7.55 -18.20 5.58
CA VAL A 123 7.38 -19.54 5.00
C VAL A 123 6.17 -20.20 5.67
N TYR A 124 5.29 -20.76 4.85
CA TYR A 124 4.07 -21.41 5.27
C TYR A 124 4.00 -22.82 4.72
N GLU A 125 3.54 -23.75 5.55
CA GLU A 125 3.30 -25.13 5.17
C GLU A 125 1.80 -25.33 4.97
N PHE A 126 1.45 -25.91 3.83
CA PHE A 126 0.10 -26.25 3.44
C PHE A 126 -0.05 -27.76 3.39
N THR A 127 -1.19 -28.27 3.82
CA THR A 127 -1.57 -29.66 3.63
C THR A 127 -2.74 -29.74 2.66
N LEU A 128 -2.56 -30.53 1.60
CA LEU A 128 -3.60 -30.91 0.67
C LEU A 128 -4.06 -32.32 1.03
N THR A 129 -5.35 -32.48 1.29
CA THR A 129 -5.99 -33.77 1.54
C THR A 129 -7.10 -33.98 0.53
N ILE A 130 -7.05 -35.09 -0.20
CA ILE A 130 -8.13 -35.57 -1.05
C ILE A 130 -8.70 -36.81 -0.38
N ALA A 131 -10.02 -36.87 -0.20
CA ALA A 131 -10.72 -38.00 0.41
C ALA A 131 -11.96 -38.39 -0.41
N GLY A 132 -12.49 -39.60 -0.21
CA GLY A 132 -13.73 -40.05 -0.87
C GLY A 132 -13.46 -41.22 -1.82
N LEU A 133 -13.43 -40.97 -3.14
CA LEU A 133 -13.10 -42.02 -4.12
C LEU A 133 -11.71 -42.63 -3.90
N PHE A 134 -10.78 -41.83 -3.38
CA PHE A 134 -9.48 -42.26 -2.92
C PHE A 134 -8.95 -41.29 -1.87
N ASP A 135 -8.00 -41.75 -1.07
CA ASP A 135 -7.34 -40.94 -0.06
C ASP A 135 -5.92 -40.58 -0.51
N TYR A 136 -5.60 -39.30 -0.48
CA TYR A 136 -4.29 -38.76 -0.82
C TYR A 136 -3.99 -37.57 0.07
N THR A 137 -2.75 -37.47 0.55
CA THR A 137 -2.32 -36.33 1.38
C THR A 137 -0.90 -35.94 1.04
N GLN A 138 -0.67 -34.65 0.80
CA GLN A 138 0.64 -34.08 0.53
C GLN A 138 0.80 -32.74 1.24
N THR A 139 2.01 -32.48 1.73
CA THR A 139 2.40 -31.17 2.27
C THR A 139 3.24 -30.38 1.28
N TYR A 140 3.06 -29.06 1.25
CA TYR A 140 3.78 -28.11 0.41
C TYR A 140 4.30 -26.96 1.26
N GLU A 141 5.51 -26.51 0.98
CA GLU A 141 6.05 -25.29 1.54
C GLU A 141 5.93 -24.16 0.52
N SER A 142 5.48 -23.00 0.96
CA SER A 142 5.37 -21.81 0.10
C SER A 142 5.69 -20.55 0.87
N ILE A 143 6.30 -19.59 0.19
CA ILE A 143 6.72 -18.33 0.78
C ILE A 143 5.64 -17.29 0.51
N LEU A 144 5.13 -16.62 1.55
CA LEU A 144 4.34 -15.41 1.37
C LEU A 144 5.30 -14.24 1.14
N GLY A 145 5.32 -13.73 -0.09
CA GLY A 145 6.26 -12.73 -0.56
C GLY A 145 6.10 -11.37 0.13
N MET A 146 7.22 -10.69 0.34
CA MET A 146 7.33 -9.32 0.90
C MET A 146 6.84 -8.24 -0.09
N GLY A 147 5.94 -8.55 -1.02
CA GLY A 147 5.67 -7.70 -2.18
C GLY A 147 5.19 -6.30 -1.82
N TYR A 148 4.39 -6.18 -0.77
CA TYR A 148 3.97 -4.89 -0.24
C TYR A 148 5.15 -4.06 0.27
N ILE A 149 6.17 -4.68 0.86
CA ILE A 149 7.32 -3.98 1.46
C ILE A 149 8.20 -3.38 0.38
N LEU A 150 8.48 -4.10 -0.71
CA LEU A 150 9.19 -3.52 -1.87
C LEU A 150 8.39 -2.37 -2.51
N MET A 151 7.06 -2.54 -2.61
CA MET A 151 6.17 -1.52 -3.17
C MET A 151 6.18 -0.25 -2.30
N PHE A 152 6.08 -0.38 -0.97
CA PHE A 152 6.19 0.73 -0.03
C PHE A 152 7.56 1.40 -0.05
N ILE A 153 8.65 0.62 -0.15
CA ILE A 153 10.01 1.17 -0.29
C ILE A 153 10.11 2.01 -1.58
N LEU A 154 9.56 1.53 -2.70
CA LEU A 154 9.56 2.30 -3.96
C LEU A 154 8.68 3.56 -3.88
N ILE A 155 7.50 3.50 -3.25
CA ILE A 155 6.67 4.70 -3.02
C ILE A 155 7.42 5.69 -2.12
N ALA A 156 8.07 5.22 -1.06
CA ALA A 156 8.82 6.08 -0.16
C ALA A 156 10.04 6.71 -0.87
N ALA A 157 10.77 5.93 -1.65
CA ALA A 157 11.98 6.35 -2.34
C ALA A 157 11.72 7.26 -3.55
N PHE A 158 10.63 7.03 -4.30
CA PHE A 158 10.34 7.74 -5.54
C PHE A 158 9.07 8.59 -5.46
N GLY A 159 8.00 8.06 -4.84
CA GLY A 159 6.71 8.76 -4.73
C GLY A 159 6.77 10.00 -3.83
N ILE A 160 7.36 9.89 -2.64
CA ILE A 160 7.53 11.04 -1.72
C ILE A 160 8.34 12.18 -2.38
N PRO A 161 9.52 11.95 -2.98
CA PRO A 161 10.25 13.03 -3.66
C PRO A 161 9.52 13.59 -4.87
N LEU A 162 8.82 12.77 -5.66
CA LEU A 162 8.02 13.25 -6.79
C LEU A 162 6.91 14.20 -6.33
N ILE A 163 6.19 13.83 -5.26
CA ILE A 163 5.16 14.67 -4.64
C ILE A 163 5.78 15.99 -4.17
N VAL A 164 6.92 15.95 -3.47
CA VAL A 164 7.63 17.16 -3.01
C VAL A 164 8.03 18.07 -4.18
N ILE A 165 8.54 17.52 -5.28
CA ILE A 165 8.91 18.27 -6.49
C ILE A 165 7.68 18.94 -7.12
N ILE A 166 6.56 18.23 -7.24
CA ILE A 166 5.32 18.75 -7.82
C ILE A 166 4.75 19.89 -6.97
N PHE A 167 4.72 19.73 -5.63
CA PHE A 167 4.26 20.78 -4.72
C PHE A 167 5.20 22.00 -4.69
N LYS A 168 6.51 21.79 -4.81
CA LYS A 168 7.49 22.88 -4.91
C LYS A 168 7.30 23.71 -6.19
N LYS A 169 6.94 23.06 -7.31
CA LYS A 169 6.70 23.75 -8.60
C LYS A 169 5.48 24.70 -8.56
N ARG A 170 4.50 24.47 -7.67
CA ARG A 170 3.30 25.32 -7.55
C ARG A 170 3.51 26.66 -6.81
N LYS A 171 4.64 26.86 -6.09
CA LYS A 171 4.88 28.09 -5.30
C LYS A 171 5.66 29.19 -6.04
N THR A 172 6.06 28.99 -7.29
CA THR A 172 6.85 29.97 -8.06
C THR A 172 6.06 30.43 -9.28
N SER A 173 5.05 31.26 -9.07
CA SER A 173 4.45 32.08 -10.13
C SER A 173 3.73 33.28 -9.52
N GLU A 174 4.50 34.21 -8.93
CA GLU A 174 4.14 35.63 -8.98
C GLU A 174 5.41 36.47 -8.70
N THR A 175 6.17 36.73 -9.77
CA THR A 175 7.14 37.82 -9.82
C THR A 175 6.80 38.58 -11.09
N VAL A 176 6.22 39.77 -10.97
CA VAL A 176 6.08 40.72 -12.08
C VAL A 176 7.26 41.68 -12.03
N GLU A 177 7.93 41.78 -13.17
CA GLU A 177 9.16 42.50 -13.47
C GLU A 177 8.85 43.96 -13.88
N TYR A 178 9.39 44.89 -13.08
CA TYR A 178 9.96 46.23 -13.33
C TYR A 178 9.48 47.16 -14.46
N LEU A 179 9.34 48.45 -14.10
CA LEU A 179 10.02 49.57 -14.78
C LEU A 179 10.47 50.65 -13.75
N THR A 180 11.78 50.90 -13.68
CA THR A 180 12.45 52.10 -13.13
C THR A 180 12.15 53.33 -14.02
N PRO A 181 12.29 54.63 -13.61
CA PRO A 181 13.42 55.18 -12.83
C PRO A 181 13.13 56.31 -11.78
N SER A 182 14.16 56.55 -10.95
CA SER A 182 14.45 57.73 -10.09
C SER A 182 13.94 57.79 -8.64
N GLU A 183 14.85 57.54 -7.70
CA GLU A 183 14.84 58.01 -6.29
C GLU A 183 14.86 59.55 -6.21
N PRO A 184 14.50 60.22 -5.07
CA PRO A 184 14.52 59.69 -3.71
C PRO A 184 13.30 60.05 -2.80
N THR A 185 13.23 59.34 -1.67
CA THR A 185 12.70 59.77 -0.35
C THR A 185 11.19 59.80 -0.06
N SER A 186 10.87 59.16 1.08
CA SER A 186 9.62 59.11 1.87
C SER A 186 8.37 58.49 1.22
N TYR A 187 8.13 57.21 1.51
CA TYR A 187 6.82 56.59 1.32
C TYR A 187 5.83 57.14 2.35
N GLU A 188 5.03 58.07 1.89
CA GLU A 188 3.79 58.48 2.49
C GLU A 188 2.66 57.52 2.07
N ASN A 189 1.78 57.23 3.02
CA ASN A 189 0.35 57.00 2.82
C ASN A 189 -0.13 55.59 2.45
N ALA A 190 -0.16 54.72 3.48
CA ALA A 190 -1.32 53.88 3.68
C ALA A 190 -2.53 54.79 3.93
N GLU A 191 -3.57 54.69 3.09
CA GLU A 191 -4.87 55.30 3.38
C GLU A 191 -5.49 54.58 4.59
N GLY A 192 -5.12 55.06 5.79
CA GLY A 192 -5.69 54.63 7.06
C GLY A 192 -7.17 54.99 7.09
N LEU A 193 -7.99 54.01 7.49
CA LEU A 193 -9.36 54.29 7.89
C LEU A 193 -9.33 55.31 9.05
N PRO A 194 -10.19 56.34 9.06
CA PRO A 194 -10.24 57.27 10.18
C PRO A 194 -10.48 56.50 11.49
N ALA A 195 -9.82 56.94 12.56
CA ALA A 195 -9.98 56.38 13.90
C ALA A 195 -11.46 56.25 14.25
N GLY A 196 -11.85 55.08 14.79
CA GLY A 196 -13.25 54.79 15.13
C GLY A 196 -14.09 54.19 14.00
N LYS A 197 -13.51 53.87 12.83
CA LYS A 197 -14.20 53.15 11.74
C LYS A 197 -13.51 51.83 11.40
N ILE A 198 -14.32 50.88 10.94
CA ILE A 198 -13.93 49.56 10.41
C ILE A 198 -14.53 49.35 9.00
N LYS A 199 -13.97 48.43 8.21
CA LYS A 199 -14.60 47.99 6.93
C LYS A 199 -15.40 46.73 7.15
N CYS A 200 -16.62 46.68 6.62
CA CYS A 200 -17.43 45.46 6.65
C CYS A 200 -16.77 44.33 5.84
N PRO A 201 -16.61 43.11 6.37
CA PRO A 201 -15.98 42.00 5.65
C PRO A 201 -16.82 41.47 4.49
N LYS A 202 -18.13 41.79 4.44
CA LYS A 202 -19.04 41.30 3.40
C LYS A 202 -19.23 42.30 2.26
N CYS A 203 -19.55 43.56 2.57
CA CYS A 203 -19.84 44.56 1.54
C CYS A 203 -18.73 45.60 1.34
N GLY A 204 -17.72 45.64 2.22
CA GLY A 204 -16.62 46.60 2.12
C GLY A 204 -16.93 48.03 2.59
N SER A 205 -18.18 48.32 2.97
CA SER A 205 -18.58 49.65 3.46
C SER A 205 -17.83 50.04 4.74
N GLN A 206 -17.46 51.31 4.85
CA GLN A 206 -16.87 51.88 6.08
C GLN A 206 -17.97 52.16 7.09
N ILE A 207 -17.89 51.53 8.26
CA ILE A 207 -18.89 51.61 9.32
C ILE A 207 -18.22 51.97 10.66
N PRO A 208 -18.95 52.54 11.62
CA PRO A 208 -18.43 52.79 12.95
C PRO A 208 -17.99 51.48 13.63
N GLU A 209 -16.96 51.57 14.47
CA GLU A 209 -16.53 50.45 15.31
C GLU A 209 -17.54 50.13 16.43
N GLY A 210 -17.42 48.95 17.05
CA GLY A 210 -18.30 48.47 18.13
C GLY A 210 -19.66 47.92 17.69
N LEU A 211 -20.02 48.00 16.40
CA LEU A 211 -21.28 47.48 15.89
C LEU A 211 -21.31 45.94 15.82
N THR A 212 -22.45 45.36 16.18
CA THR A 212 -22.68 43.90 16.06
C THR A 212 -23.16 43.50 14.67
N PHE A 213 -23.83 44.41 13.95
CA PHE A 213 -24.35 44.19 12.61
C PHE A 213 -24.02 45.38 11.70
N CYS A 214 -23.81 45.10 10.41
CA CYS A 214 -23.56 46.13 9.41
C CYS A 214 -24.88 46.81 8.99
N PRO A 215 -25.01 48.15 9.11
CA PRO A 215 -26.22 48.87 8.69
C PRO A 215 -26.47 48.83 7.18
N GLU A 216 -25.43 48.61 6.37
CA GLU A 216 -25.53 48.61 4.90
C GLU A 216 -25.97 47.27 4.32
N CYS A 217 -25.57 46.15 4.92
CA CYS A 217 -25.83 44.82 4.35
C CYS A 217 -26.49 43.81 5.31
N GLY A 218 -26.73 44.21 6.57
CA GLY A 218 -27.36 43.38 7.59
C GLY A 218 -26.49 42.24 8.15
N GLU A 219 -25.25 42.09 7.67
CA GLU A 219 -24.35 41.01 8.11
C GLU A 219 -23.86 41.21 9.54
N ARG A 220 -23.73 40.11 10.30
CA ARG A 220 -23.17 40.14 11.65
C ARG A 220 -21.66 40.32 11.61
N ILE A 221 -21.13 41.30 12.33
CA ILE A 221 -19.69 41.60 12.39
C ILE A 221 -19.05 40.67 13.43
N PRO A 222 -18.03 39.87 13.04
CA PRO A 222 -17.28 39.03 13.97
C PRO A 222 -16.62 39.87 15.06
N GLU A 223 -16.59 39.37 16.29
CA GLU A 223 -16.11 40.09 17.47
C GLU A 223 -14.69 40.67 17.31
N PHE A 224 -13.79 39.92 16.66
CA PHE A 224 -12.41 40.32 16.41
C PHE A 224 -12.25 41.43 15.35
N LEU A 225 -13.29 41.76 14.58
CA LEU A 225 -13.27 42.82 13.56
C LEU A 225 -14.06 44.06 13.98
N ARG A 226 -14.57 44.11 15.21
CA ARG A 226 -15.38 45.23 15.68
C ARG A 226 -14.59 46.48 16.02
N TYR A 227 -13.28 46.37 16.20
CA TYR A 227 -12.42 47.47 16.62
C TYR A 227 -11.22 47.59 15.69
N ASN A 228 -10.84 48.81 15.34
CA ASN A 228 -9.64 49.06 14.56
C ASN A 228 -8.46 49.33 15.52
N ALA A 229 -7.35 48.61 15.38
CA ALA A 229 -6.18 48.77 16.25
C ALA A 229 -5.46 50.13 16.09
N SER A 230 -5.86 50.95 15.11
CA SER A 230 -5.33 52.30 14.88
C SER A 230 -6.16 53.43 15.51
N SER A 231 -7.16 53.13 16.36
CA SER A 231 -7.94 54.09 17.15
C SER A 231 -7.30 54.40 18.50
#